data_AF-A0A349Z9K3-F1
#
_entry.id   AF-A0A349Z9K3-F1
#
_cell.length_a   1.000
_cell.length_b   1.000
_cell.length_c   1.000
_cell.angle_alpha   90.00
_cell.angle_beta   90.00
_cell.angle_gamma   90.00
#
_symmetry.space_group_name_H-M   'P 1'
#
loop_
_entity.id
_entity.type
_entity.pdbx_description
1 polymer ?
#
loop_
_entity_poly.entity_id
_entity_poly.type
_entity_poly.pdbx_seq_one_letter_code
_entity_poly.pdbx_strand_id
1 'polypeptide(L)'
;SVWVDVSVAEQDIPFITKQTIAKVSLPALGITDQAASIDYIYPTIDRGTRTGRIRLVLQNADGKLLPGAYADVEFETGVKRRLSIPSDAILKSKDGDFVVVALGQGRFEPRRILSGLKYKGRTEVLEGLSEGDEIVVSGQFLIDSESAVDADLSRLSGEEDSQSNDTQWVTLTIDAIDSEAGTVTASHGPVAAWDWPAMTMDFAIGEQVSQAELNSGIRLDAELNRNTDGMVEIIAIDTGSIESSVPSATVDGTINSIDEQNHAMNISRGAIEKWGRGPATMDFTLSSHIDTTDWQP
;
A
#
# COMPACT_ATOMS: atom_id res chain seq x y z
N SER A 1 -34.00 -27.95 36.80
CA SER A 1 -33.27 -26.87 36.10
C SER A 1 -33.86 -25.54 36.50
N VAL A 2 -33.14 -24.45 36.28
CA VAL A 2 -33.64 -23.08 36.44
C VAL A 2 -33.41 -22.31 35.15
N TRP A 3 -34.12 -21.19 35.00
CA TRP A 3 -33.98 -20.30 33.86
C TRP A 3 -33.29 -19.02 34.24
N VAL A 4 -32.53 -18.48 33.30
CA VAL A 4 -31.99 -17.12 33.35
C VAL A 4 -32.54 -16.40 32.14
N ASP A 5 -33.36 -15.38 32.37
CA ASP A 5 -33.85 -14.49 31.33
C ASP A 5 -32.86 -13.32 31.20
N VAL A 6 -32.22 -13.22 30.03
CA VAL A 6 -31.22 -12.21 29.70
C VAL A 6 -31.83 -11.15 28.80
N SER A 7 -31.54 -9.88 29.11
CA SER A 7 -31.80 -8.76 28.21
C SER A 7 -30.55 -8.50 27.36
N VAL A 8 -30.69 -8.60 26.04
CA VAL A 8 -29.60 -8.34 25.07
C VAL A 8 -29.96 -7.12 24.23
N ALA A 9 -29.01 -6.22 23.99
CA ALA A 9 -29.23 -5.05 23.13
C ALA A 9 -29.65 -5.48 21.71
N GLU A 10 -30.61 -4.75 21.12
CA GLU A 10 -31.18 -5.06 19.80
C GLU A 10 -30.13 -5.31 18.70
N GLN A 11 -29.04 -4.53 18.72
CA GLN A 11 -27.94 -4.64 17.75
C GLN A 11 -27.12 -5.93 17.86
N ASP A 12 -27.10 -6.57 19.03
CA ASP A 12 -26.24 -7.73 19.31
C ASP A 12 -26.99 -9.06 19.10
N ILE A 13 -28.33 -9.04 19.14
CA ILE A 13 -29.20 -10.21 18.93
C ILE A 13 -28.88 -10.99 17.64
N PRO A 14 -28.63 -10.34 16.48
CA PRO A 14 -28.35 -11.06 15.24
C PRO A 14 -27.11 -11.96 15.29
N PHE A 15 -26.18 -11.71 16.21
CA PHE A 15 -24.96 -12.51 16.38
C PHE A 15 -25.14 -13.71 17.33
N ILE A 16 -26.31 -13.84 17.94
CA ILE A 16 -26.63 -14.91 18.89
C ILE A 16 -27.57 -15.92 18.22
N THR A 17 -27.16 -17.17 18.20
CA THR A 17 -27.91 -18.32 17.68
C THR A 17 -28.15 -19.33 18.78
N LYS A 18 -28.98 -20.36 18.56
CA LYS A 18 -29.16 -21.44 19.56
C LYS A 18 -27.87 -22.22 19.84
N GLN A 19 -26.89 -22.14 18.95
CA GLN A 19 -25.58 -22.80 19.06
C GLN A 19 -24.53 -21.92 19.75
N THR A 20 -24.83 -20.65 20.01
CA THR A 20 -23.91 -19.74 20.71
C THR A 20 -23.66 -20.24 22.13
N ILE A 21 -22.39 -20.32 22.52
CA ILE A 21 -22.00 -20.71 23.88
C ILE A 21 -22.31 -19.54 24.82
N ALA A 22 -23.06 -19.79 25.89
CA ALA A 22 -23.33 -18.82 26.94
C ALA A 22 -22.66 -19.25 28.24
N LYS A 23 -21.91 -18.33 28.85
CA LYS A 23 -21.29 -18.49 30.17
C LYS A 23 -22.04 -17.60 31.16
N VAL A 24 -22.42 -18.18 32.29
CA VAL A 24 -23.20 -17.50 33.32
C VAL A 24 -22.40 -17.42 34.60
N SER A 25 -22.28 -16.21 35.13
CA SER A 25 -21.61 -15.90 36.39
C SER A 25 -22.64 -15.37 37.37
N LEU A 26 -22.63 -15.90 38.60
CA LEU A 26 -23.48 -15.45 39.70
C LEU A 26 -22.58 -15.01 40.86
N PRO A 27 -22.13 -13.74 40.89
CA PRO A 27 -21.16 -13.25 41.87
C PRO A 27 -21.60 -13.49 43.32
N ALA A 28 -22.91 -13.33 43.60
CA ALA A 28 -23.48 -13.54 44.94
C ALA A 28 -23.37 -14.98 45.46
N LEU A 29 -23.17 -15.96 44.56
CA LEU A 29 -23.01 -17.37 44.89
C LEU A 29 -21.56 -17.86 44.69
N GLY A 30 -20.65 -16.97 44.26
CA GLY A 30 -19.27 -17.34 43.93
C GLY A 30 -19.16 -18.28 42.72
N ILE A 31 -20.16 -18.29 41.83
CA ILE A 31 -20.17 -19.10 40.62
C ILE A 31 -19.67 -18.26 39.47
N THR A 32 -18.68 -18.76 38.72
CA THR A 32 -18.10 -18.08 37.55
C THR A 32 -18.10 -19.01 36.34
N ASP A 33 -18.40 -18.44 35.18
CA ASP A 33 -18.29 -19.05 33.85
C ASP A 33 -19.01 -20.41 33.70
N GLN A 34 -20.14 -20.58 34.39
CA GLN A 34 -20.94 -21.79 34.26
C GLN A 34 -21.59 -21.85 32.88
N ALA A 35 -21.29 -22.90 32.12
CA ALA A 35 -21.89 -23.10 30.80
C ALA A 35 -23.42 -23.26 30.90
N ALA A 36 -24.13 -22.52 30.06
CA ALA A 36 -25.58 -22.58 29.92
C ALA A 36 -25.96 -22.74 28.44
N SER A 37 -27.09 -23.40 28.20
CA SER A 37 -27.63 -23.57 26.85
C SER A 37 -28.75 -22.57 26.59
N ILE A 38 -28.78 -22.01 25.38
CA ILE A 38 -29.87 -21.14 24.92
C ILE A 38 -31.08 -22.01 24.61
N ASP A 39 -32.15 -21.84 25.39
CA ASP A 39 -33.41 -22.54 25.20
C ASP A 39 -34.26 -21.84 24.13
N TYR A 40 -34.41 -20.52 24.29
CA TYR A 40 -35.30 -19.72 23.45
C TYR A 40 -34.83 -18.28 23.28
N ILE A 41 -34.90 -17.79 22.04
CA ILE A 41 -34.67 -16.39 21.69
C ILE A 41 -36.05 -15.81 21.35
N TYR A 42 -36.54 -14.85 22.14
CA TYR A 42 -37.86 -14.28 21.92
C TYR A 42 -37.85 -13.35 20.70
N PRO A 43 -38.79 -13.49 19.74
CA PRO A 43 -38.87 -12.64 18.56
C PRO A 43 -39.56 -11.29 18.87
N THR A 44 -39.19 -10.66 19.98
CA THR A 44 -39.81 -9.42 20.48
C THR A 44 -38.75 -8.52 21.09
N ILE A 45 -38.85 -7.22 20.82
CA ILE A 45 -38.00 -6.18 21.40
C ILE A 45 -38.83 -5.36 22.38
N ASP A 46 -38.30 -5.14 23.58
CA ASP A 46 -38.86 -4.18 24.53
C ASP A 46 -38.60 -2.77 24.03
N ARG A 47 -39.67 -1.97 23.88
CA ARG A 47 -39.60 -0.62 23.31
C ARG A 47 -38.96 0.40 24.26
N GLY A 48 -39.04 0.18 25.57
CA GLY A 48 -38.50 1.08 26.58
C GLY A 48 -36.99 0.93 26.72
N THR A 49 -36.48 -0.31 26.72
CA THR A 49 -35.05 -0.60 26.89
C THR A 49 -34.30 -0.85 25.59
N ARG A 50 -35.01 -1.06 24.47
CA ARG A 50 -34.44 -1.50 23.18
C ARG A 50 -33.60 -2.78 23.32
N THR A 51 -34.09 -3.70 24.15
CA THR A 51 -33.49 -5.02 24.35
C THR A 51 -34.43 -6.14 23.92
N GLY A 52 -33.86 -7.21 23.38
CA GLY A 52 -34.56 -8.49 23.23
C GLY A 52 -34.33 -9.39 24.43
N ARG A 53 -35.16 -10.43 24.56
CA ARG A 53 -35.08 -11.40 25.65
C ARG A 53 -34.58 -12.74 25.15
N ILE A 54 -33.57 -13.29 25.84
CA ILE A 54 -33.04 -14.63 25.60
C ILE A 54 -33.18 -15.45 26.88
N ARG A 55 -33.73 -16.65 26.77
CA ARG A 55 -33.84 -17.60 27.89
C ARG A 55 -32.73 -18.62 27.82
N LEU A 56 -31.99 -18.73 28.91
CA LEU A 56 -30.99 -19.77 29.14
C LEU A 56 -31.51 -20.80 30.14
N VAL A 57 -31.03 -22.03 30.02
CA VAL A 57 -31.29 -23.11 30.98
C VAL A 57 -29.99 -23.46 31.70
N LEU A 58 -30.04 -23.45 33.04
CA LEU A 58 -28.97 -23.95 33.89
C LEU A 58 -29.42 -25.18 34.66
N GLN A 59 -28.48 -26.10 34.83
CA GLN A 59 -28.65 -27.22 35.75
C GLN A 59 -28.59 -26.69 37.20
N ASN A 60 -29.56 -27.09 38.01
CA ASN A 60 -29.69 -26.70 39.41
C ASN A 60 -30.08 -27.94 40.23
N ALA A 61 -29.32 -29.02 40.09
CA ALA A 61 -29.64 -30.29 40.75
C ALA A 61 -29.43 -30.21 42.27
N ASP A 62 -28.52 -29.35 42.73
CA ASP A 62 -28.18 -29.11 44.13
C ASP A 62 -28.97 -27.96 44.76
N GLY A 63 -29.86 -27.31 44.01
CA GLY A 63 -30.78 -26.29 44.52
C GLY A 63 -30.11 -24.98 44.94
N LYS A 64 -28.84 -24.76 44.59
CA LYS A 64 -28.07 -23.57 45.01
C LYS A 64 -28.42 -22.31 44.21
N LEU A 65 -28.94 -22.46 43.00
CA LEU A 65 -29.36 -21.32 42.18
C LEU A 65 -30.73 -20.82 42.67
N LEU A 66 -30.74 -19.59 43.20
CA LEU A 66 -31.90 -18.93 43.77
C LEU A 66 -32.63 -18.09 42.72
N PRO A 67 -33.94 -18.32 42.46
CA PRO A 67 -34.73 -17.46 41.60
C PRO A 67 -34.75 -16.01 42.09
N GLY A 68 -34.64 -15.05 41.15
CA GLY A 68 -34.61 -13.62 41.45
C GLY A 68 -33.22 -13.05 41.71
N ALA A 69 -32.18 -13.89 41.78
CA ALA A 69 -30.80 -13.42 41.81
C ALA A 69 -30.38 -12.80 40.46
N TYR A 70 -29.48 -11.83 40.50
CA TYR A 70 -28.80 -11.32 39.30
C TYR A 70 -27.75 -12.31 38.82
N ALA A 71 -27.60 -12.38 37.50
CA ALA A 71 -26.57 -13.16 36.84
C ALA A 71 -25.97 -12.35 35.70
N ASP A 72 -24.66 -12.43 35.55
CA ASP A 72 -23.93 -11.90 34.41
C ASP A 72 -23.84 -13.00 33.35
N VAL A 73 -24.07 -12.64 32.09
CA VAL A 73 -24.03 -13.60 30.98
C VAL A 73 -23.11 -13.08 29.90
N GLU A 74 -22.13 -13.90 29.56
CA GLU A 74 -21.24 -13.69 28.44
C GLU A 74 -21.62 -14.66 27.31
N PHE A 75 -21.89 -14.11 26.12
CA PHE A 75 -22.12 -14.91 24.93
C PHE A 75 -20.85 -14.93 24.10
N GLU A 76 -20.32 -16.13 23.86
CA GLU A 76 -19.25 -16.34 22.88
C GLU A 76 -19.88 -16.34 21.49
N THR A 77 -20.26 -15.15 21.05
CA THR A 77 -20.65 -14.92 19.67
C THR A 77 -19.42 -15.20 18.81
N GLY A 78 -19.57 -16.02 17.78
CA GLY A 78 -18.50 -16.39 16.84
C GLY A 78 -18.03 -15.23 15.96
N VAL A 79 -18.01 -14.02 16.52
CA VAL A 79 -17.32 -12.86 15.97
C VAL A 79 -15.87 -13.27 15.90
N LYS A 80 -15.49 -13.79 14.73
CA LYS A 80 -14.10 -14.06 14.40
C LYS A 80 -13.31 -12.81 14.80
N ARG A 81 -12.15 -12.99 15.43
CA ARG A 81 -11.18 -11.89 15.53
C ARG A 81 -10.94 -11.42 14.11
N ARG A 82 -11.13 -10.15 13.90
CA ARG A 82 -11.09 -9.53 12.60
C ARG A 82 -10.19 -8.32 12.70
N LEU A 83 -9.30 -8.20 11.71
CA LEU A 83 -8.47 -7.02 11.59
C LEU A 83 -9.41 -5.83 11.43
N SER A 84 -9.19 -4.79 12.23
CA SER A 84 -9.98 -3.57 12.16
C SER A 84 -9.10 -2.38 12.38
N ILE A 85 -9.48 -1.27 11.75
CA ILE A 85 -8.78 0.00 11.81
C ILE A 85 -9.75 1.12 12.22
N PRO A 86 -9.27 2.26 12.75
CA PRO A 86 -10.09 3.46 12.90
C PRO A 86 -10.72 3.81 11.54
N SER A 87 -12.01 4.11 11.53
CA SER A 87 -12.71 4.41 10.27
C SER A 87 -12.19 5.69 9.60
N ASP A 88 -11.60 6.58 10.39
CA ASP A 88 -11.06 7.86 9.94
C ASP A 88 -9.73 7.70 9.19
N ALA A 89 -9.07 6.53 9.30
CA ALA A 89 -7.87 6.20 8.52
C ALA A 89 -8.19 5.75 7.08
N ILE A 90 -9.47 5.50 6.76
CA ILE A 90 -9.87 5.02 5.44
C ILE A 90 -10.11 6.22 4.53
N LEU A 91 -9.34 6.25 3.46
CA LEU A 91 -9.49 7.17 2.35
C LEU A 91 -10.36 6.51 1.27
N LYS A 92 -11.26 7.29 0.67
CA LYS A 92 -12.18 6.79 -0.37
C LYS A 92 -11.79 7.36 -1.72
N SER A 93 -11.62 6.49 -2.70
CA SER A 93 -11.45 6.85 -4.12
C SER A 93 -12.59 6.25 -4.96
N LYS A 94 -12.68 6.67 -6.22
CA LYS A 94 -13.56 6.06 -7.23
C LYS A 94 -13.24 4.56 -7.40
N ASP A 95 -11.97 4.21 -7.22
CA ASP A 95 -11.46 2.83 -7.27
C ASP A 95 -11.50 2.13 -5.92
N GLY A 96 -12.29 2.58 -4.95
CA GLY A 96 -12.51 1.88 -3.68
C GLY A 96 -11.74 2.45 -2.48
N ASP A 97 -11.73 1.69 -1.39
CA ASP A 97 -11.18 2.11 -0.12
C ASP A 97 -9.67 1.82 -0.05
N PHE A 98 -8.91 2.77 0.47
CA PHE A 98 -7.46 2.62 0.68
C PHE A 98 -7.03 3.27 2.00
N VAL A 99 -5.85 2.90 2.47
CA VAL A 99 -5.20 3.47 3.67
C VAL A 99 -3.77 3.83 3.33
N VAL A 100 -3.13 4.62 4.19
CA VAL A 100 -1.68 4.88 4.09
C VAL A 100 -0.96 4.08 5.17
N VAL A 101 -0.10 3.16 4.74
CA VAL A 101 0.75 2.33 5.62
C VAL A 101 2.09 3.03 5.82
N ALA A 102 2.56 3.11 7.06
CA ALA A 102 3.89 3.59 7.40
C ALA A 102 4.88 2.44 7.36
N LEU A 103 5.86 2.50 6.45
CA LEU A 103 6.92 1.49 6.31
C LEU A 103 8.10 1.75 7.27
N GLY A 104 8.04 2.83 8.05
CA GLY A 104 9.12 3.32 8.89
C GLY A 104 10.08 4.23 8.12
N GLN A 105 10.98 4.89 8.86
CA GLN A 105 11.99 5.82 8.29
C GLN A 105 11.39 6.96 7.44
N GLY A 106 10.16 7.39 7.76
CA GLY A 106 9.47 8.44 7.01
C GLY A 106 8.91 8.01 5.66
N ARG A 107 8.87 6.70 5.36
CA ARG A 107 8.30 6.16 4.12
C ARG A 107 6.84 5.75 4.32
N PHE A 108 6.03 6.05 3.33
CA PHE A 108 4.59 5.78 3.31
C PHE A 108 4.20 5.08 2.01
N GLU A 109 3.20 4.21 2.09
CA GLU A 109 2.70 3.46 0.94
C GLU A 109 1.17 3.45 0.98
N PRO A 110 0.48 3.96 -0.06
CA PRO A 110 -0.96 3.78 -0.18
C PRO A 110 -1.27 2.32 -0.46
N ARG A 111 -2.16 1.74 0.33
CA ARG A 111 -2.56 0.34 0.20
C ARG A 111 -4.07 0.22 0.07
N ARG A 112 -4.51 -0.38 -1.03
CA ARG A 112 -5.92 -0.68 -1.27
C ARG A 112 -6.39 -1.74 -0.27
N ILE A 113 -7.57 -1.54 0.29
CA ILE A 113 -8.17 -2.46 1.25
C ILE A 113 -9.57 -2.87 0.81
N LEU A 114 -9.97 -4.07 1.22
CA LEU A 114 -11.38 -4.45 1.18
C LEU A 114 -11.97 -4.21 2.56
N SER A 115 -12.85 -3.22 2.68
CA SER A 115 -13.51 -2.88 3.94
C SER A 115 -14.75 -3.75 4.18
N GLY A 116 -14.99 -4.07 5.46
CA GLY A 116 -16.11 -4.88 5.93
C GLY A 116 -17.07 -4.09 6.81
N LEU A 117 -17.58 -4.73 7.87
CA LEU A 117 -18.52 -4.11 8.79
C LEU A 117 -17.90 -2.92 9.54
N LYS A 118 -18.66 -1.83 9.62
CA LYS A 118 -18.32 -0.64 10.43
C LYS A 118 -19.09 -0.68 11.75
N TYR A 119 -18.38 -0.59 12.87
CA TYR A 119 -18.97 -0.60 14.21
C TYR A 119 -18.16 0.25 15.20
N LYS A 120 -18.84 1.11 15.97
CA LYS A 120 -18.23 1.99 17.01
C LYS A 120 -16.96 2.73 16.54
N GLY A 121 -17.01 3.34 15.35
CA GLY A 121 -15.89 4.12 14.82
C GLY A 121 -14.73 3.29 14.27
N ARG A 122 -14.82 1.95 14.27
CA ARG A 122 -13.86 1.06 13.62
C ARG A 122 -14.48 0.41 12.39
N THR A 123 -13.64 0.09 11.42
CA THR A 123 -14.03 -0.64 10.22
C THR A 123 -13.22 -1.91 10.11
N GLU A 124 -13.90 -3.03 9.88
CA GLU A 124 -13.30 -4.33 9.57
C GLU A 124 -12.51 -4.26 8.26
N VAL A 125 -11.35 -4.91 8.21
CA VAL A 125 -10.54 -5.06 7.00
C VAL A 125 -10.54 -6.53 6.63
N LEU A 126 -11.10 -6.83 5.46
CA LEU A 126 -11.22 -8.17 4.91
C LEU A 126 -9.95 -8.57 4.14
N GLU A 127 -9.35 -7.64 3.42
CA GLU A 127 -8.13 -7.83 2.63
C GLU A 127 -7.29 -6.54 2.59
N GLY A 128 -6.00 -6.68 2.30
CA GLY A 128 -5.09 -5.56 2.05
C GLY A 128 -4.27 -5.08 3.24
N LEU A 129 -4.47 -5.61 4.45
CA LEU A 129 -3.61 -5.32 5.61
C LEU A 129 -3.32 -6.57 6.41
N SER A 130 -2.20 -6.54 7.15
CA SER A 130 -1.80 -7.56 8.10
C SER A 130 -1.81 -7.03 9.53
N GLU A 131 -1.92 -7.92 10.51
CA GLU A 131 -1.74 -7.56 11.92
C GLU A 131 -0.31 -7.06 12.14
N GLY A 132 -0.17 -5.88 12.75
CA GLY A 132 1.11 -5.22 12.99
C GLY A 132 1.44 -4.10 12.00
N ASP A 133 0.69 -3.94 10.90
CA ASP A 133 0.86 -2.80 9.99
C ASP A 133 0.55 -1.48 10.72
N GLU A 134 1.46 -0.51 10.66
CA GLU A 134 1.23 0.84 11.16
C GLU A 134 0.56 1.68 10.08
N ILE A 135 -0.54 2.35 10.42
CA ILE A 135 -1.35 3.15 9.49
C ILE A 135 -1.55 4.57 9.99
N VAL A 136 -1.67 5.51 9.04
CA VAL A 136 -1.90 6.92 9.35
C VAL A 136 -3.39 7.17 9.59
N VAL A 137 -3.74 7.77 10.73
CA VAL A 137 -5.14 8.00 11.15
C VAL A 137 -5.63 9.43 10.89
N SER A 138 -4.72 10.38 10.61
CA SER A 138 -5.08 11.79 10.41
C SER A 138 -4.43 12.38 9.16
N GLY A 139 -5.28 12.92 8.27
CA GLY A 139 -4.86 13.61 7.05
C GLY A 139 -4.06 14.90 7.28
N GLN A 140 -3.91 15.35 8.54
CA GLN A 140 -3.07 16.51 8.87
C GLN A 140 -1.57 16.22 8.74
N PHE A 141 -1.16 14.93 8.76
CA PHE A 141 0.20 14.52 8.44
C PHE A 141 0.53 14.60 6.94
N LEU A 142 -0.48 14.48 6.06
CA LEU A 142 -0.29 14.62 4.62
C LEU A 142 0.18 16.04 4.25
N ILE A 143 -0.09 17.03 5.10
CA ILE A 143 0.29 18.44 4.91
C ILE A 143 1.73 18.71 5.42
N ASP A 144 2.16 18.06 6.50
CA ASP A 144 3.53 18.22 7.02
C ASP A 144 4.58 17.36 6.26
N SER A 145 4.14 16.56 5.27
CA SER A 145 4.99 15.73 4.40
C SER A 145 4.91 16.14 2.92
N GLU A 146 4.87 17.46 2.68
CA GLU A 146 4.73 18.13 1.38
C GLU A 146 5.80 17.74 0.33
N SER A 147 6.81 16.94 0.69
CA SER A 147 7.88 16.51 -0.23
C SER A 147 7.76 15.06 -0.73
N ALA A 148 6.88 14.25 -0.16
CA ALA A 148 6.68 12.85 -0.56
C ALA A 148 5.21 12.52 -0.89
N VAL A 149 4.27 13.38 -0.48
CA VAL A 149 2.84 13.18 -0.70
C VAL A 149 2.37 13.83 -2.01
N ASP A 150 3.06 14.85 -2.53
CA ASP A 150 2.62 15.59 -3.72
C ASP A 150 2.59 14.72 -4.99
N ALA A 151 3.51 13.76 -5.13
CA ALA A 151 3.56 12.82 -6.25
C ALA A 151 2.43 11.76 -6.20
N ASP A 152 1.98 11.36 -5.01
CA ASP A 152 0.98 10.29 -4.83
C ASP A 152 -0.44 10.82 -4.63
N LEU A 153 -0.60 12.05 -4.12
CA LEU A 153 -1.91 12.71 -3.96
C LEU A 153 -2.38 13.37 -5.27
N SER A 154 -1.46 13.82 -6.13
CA SER A 154 -1.79 14.35 -7.47
C SER A 154 -2.40 13.29 -8.40
N ARG A 155 -2.15 12.01 -8.14
CA ARG A 155 -2.85 10.89 -8.81
C ARG A 155 -4.30 10.68 -8.32
N LEU A 156 -4.69 11.28 -7.20
CA LEU A 156 -5.98 11.08 -6.52
C LEU A 156 -6.89 12.31 -6.54
N SER A 157 -6.35 13.52 -6.63
CA SER A 157 -7.11 14.72 -6.96
C SER A 157 -7.30 14.77 -8.47
N GLY A 158 -8.34 14.09 -8.95
CA GLY A 158 -8.80 14.24 -10.33
C GLY A 158 -9.18 15.69 -10.61
N GLU A 159 -8.22 16.48 -11.04
CA GLU A 159 -8.45 17.41 -12.13
C GLU A 159 -8.38 16.59 -13.41
N GLU A 160 -9.56 16.40 -14.00
CA GLU A 160 -9.70 15.93 -15.36
C GLU A 160 -8.99 16.94 -16.27
N ASP A 161 -7.77 16.63 -16.69
CA ASP A 161 -7.43 16.87 -18.08
C ASP A 161 -7.80 15.62 -18.86
N SER A 162 -8.78 15.83 -19.74
CA SER A 162 -9.41 14.80 -20.55
C SER A 162 -8.43 14.30 -21.60
N GLN A 163 -7.53 13.39 -21.26
CA GLN A 163 -6.84 12.57 -22.26
C GLN A 163 -6.95 11.09 -21.87
N SER A 164 -7.36 10.26 -22.83
CA SER A 164 -7.60 8.84 -22.68
C SER A 164 -6.39 8.11 -22.08
N ASN A 165 -6.56 7.42 -20.96
CA ASN A 165 -5.57 6.46 -20.44
C ASN A 165 -5.57 5.19 -21.32
N ASP A 166 -4.99 5.30 -22.51
CA ASP A 166 -4.61 4.15 -23.33
C ASP A 166 -3.14 3.85 -22.97
N THR A 167 -2.93 3.01 -21.95
CA THR A 167 -1.60 2.69 -21.42
C THR A 167 -1.17 1.26 -21.74
N GLN A 168 0.14 1.06 -21.93
CA GLN A 168 0.71 -0.25 -22.21
C GLN A 168 2.12 -0.38 -21.65
N TRP A 169 2.39 -1.48 -20.94
CA TRP A 169 3.74 -1.87 -20.56
C TRP A 169 4.49 -2.41 -21.77
N VAL A 170 5.67 -1.84 -22.04
CA VAL A 170 6.52 -2.12 -23.20
C VAL A 170 7.97 -2.16 -22.76
N THR A 171 8.71 -3.17 -23.21
CA THR A 171 10.17 -3.19 -23.03
C THR A 171 10.84 -2.21 -23.99
N LEU A 172 11.52 -1.22 -23.43
CA LEU A 172 12.29 -0.21 -24.13
C LEU A 172 13.79 -0.51 -24.03
N THR A 173 14.53 -0.16 -25.08
CA THR A 173 15.98 -0.02 -25.05
C THR A 173 16.28 1.46 -25.23
N ILE A 174 16.85 2.09 -24.22
CA ILE A 174 17.10 3.53 -24.17
C ILE A 174 18.33 3.83 -25.02
N ASP A 175 18.15 4.54 -26.12
CA ASP A 175 19.23 4.84 -27.07
C ASP A 175 19.89 6.18 -26.74
N ALA A 176 19.09 7.22 -26.48
CA ALA A 176 19.55 8.55 -26.11
C ALA A 176 18.55 9.28 -25.22
N ILE A 177 19.02 10.27 -24.44
CA ILE A 177 18.20 11.07 -23.54
C ILE A 177 18.48 12.53 -23.83
N ASP A 178 17.43 13.31 -24.07
CA ASP A 178 17.48 14.76 -24.16
C ASP A 178 16.86 15.35 -22.90
N SER A 179 17.72 15.74 -21.96
CA SER A 179 17.30 16.28 -20.67
C SER A 179 16.75 17.70 -20.76
N GLU A 180 17.10 18.46 -21.80
CA GLU A 180 16.56 19.81 -21.99
C GLU A 180 15.16 19.75 -22.59
N ALA A 181 14.93 18.83 -23.53
CA ALA A 181 13.62 18.61 -24.13
C ALA A 181 12.68 17.72 -23.30
N GLY A 182 13.19 17.02 -22.28
CA GLY A 182 12.40 16.09 -21.47
C GLY A 182 11.97 14.85 -22.26
N THR A 183 12.81 14.36 -23.17
CA THR A 183 12.48 13.24 -24.05
C THR A 183 13.55 12.15 -24.04
N VAL A 184 13.15 10.94 -24.43
CA VAL A 184 14.03 9.80 -24.62
C VAL A 184 13.81 9.19 -25.98
N THR A 185 14.87 9.02 -26.74
CA THR A 185 14.86 8.16 -27.92
C THR A 185 15.04 6.72 -27.47
N ALA A 186 14.06 5.85 -27.75
CA ALA A 186 14.12 4.44 -27.38
C ALA A 186 13.60 3.52 -28.49
N SER A 187 14.18 2.33 -28.53
CA SER A 187 13.79 1.23 -29.40
C SER A 187 12.87 0.26 -28.66
N HIS A 188 11.78 -0.16 -29.30
CA HIS A 188 10.82 -1.10 -28.71
C HIS A 188 10.40 -2.21 -29.67
N GLY A 189 9.92 -3.34 -29.12
CA GLY A 189 9.32 -4.43 -29.88
C GLY A 189 7.90 -4.11 -30.35
N PRO A 190 7.24 -5.00 -31.11
CA PRO A 190 5.87 -4.76 -31.55
C PRO A 190 4.91 -4.65 -30.35
N VAL A 191 4.02 -3.65 -30.38
CA VAL A 191 3.01 -3.41 -29.33
C VAL A 191 1.64 -3.74 -29.91
N ALA A 192 1.20 -4.98 -29.69
CA ALA A 192 -0.02 -5.51 -30.32
C ALA A 192 -1.29 -4.73 -29.94
N ALA A 193 -1.36 -4.19 -28.72
CA ALA A 193 -2.50 -3.40 -28.25
C ALA A 193 -2.72 -2.12 -29.09
N TRP A 194 -1.65 -1.58 -29.68
CA TRP A 194 -1.68 -0.34 -30.46
C TRP A 194 -1.40 -0.56 -31.96
N ASP A 195 -1.35 -1.81 -32.41
CA ASP A 195 -0.95 -2.20 -33.77
C ASP A 195 0.41 -1.60 -34.20
N TRP A 196 1.31 -1.36 -33.23
CA TRP A 196 2.62 -0.79 -33.51
C TRP A 196 3.62 -1.88 -33.90
N PRO A 197 4.35 -1.72 -35.02
CA PRO A 197 5.49 -2.57 -35.32
C PRO A 197 6.66 -2.25 -34.39
N ALA A 198 7.69 -3.09 -34.39
CA ALA A 198 8.96 -2.74 -33.75
C ALA A 198 9.57 -1.52 -34.45
N MET A 199 9.92 -0.48 -33.68
CA MET A 199 10.51 0.76 -34.19
C MET A 199 11.30 1.49 -33.09
N THR A 200 12.00 2.54 -33.50
CA THR A 200 12.71 3.49 -32.63
C THR A 200 12.08 4.85 -32.78
N MET A 201 11.72 5.49 -31.67
CA MET A 201 11.08 6.80 -31.66
C MET A 201 11.35 7.54 -30.36
N ASP A 202 10.93 8.81 -30.32
CA ASP A 202 11.04 9.65 -29.14
C ASP A 202 9.80 9.50 -28.26
N PHE A 203 10.03 9.42 -26.96
CA PHE A 203 9.03 9.37 -25.92
C PHE A 203 9.21 10.56 -24.99
N ALA A 204 8.12 11.21 -24.58
CA ALA A 204 8.16 12.19 -23.52
C ALA A 204 8.43 11.49 -22.18
N ILE A 205 9.16 12.13 -21.27
CA ILE A 205 9.35 11.65 -19.91
C ILE A 205 8.27 12.28 -19.04
N GLY A 206 7.41 11.45 -18.46
CA GLY A 206 6.40 11.94 -17.54
C GLY A 206 7.02 12.39 -16.21
N GLU A 207 6.36 13.35 -15.56
CA GLU A 207 6.86 14.01 -14.34
C GLU A 207 7.16 13.03 -13.19
N GLN A 208 6.53 11.86 -13.23
CA GLN A 208 6.64 10.80 -12.24
C GLN A 208 7.84 9.87 -12.46
N VAL A 209 8.55 10.00 -13.59
CA VAL A 209 9.68 9.15 -13.96
C VAL A 209 10.98 9.90 -13.67
N SER A 210 11.79 9.32 -12.78
CA SER A 210 13.10 9.87 -12.45
C SER A 210 14.05 9.74 -13.64
N GLN A 211 14.43 10.87 -14.23
CA GLN A 211 15.39 10.88 -15.33
C GLN A 211 16.77 10.31 -14.94
N ALA A 212 17.13 10.32 -13.65
CA ALA A 212 18.37 9.74 -13.16
C ALA A 212 18.45 8.20 -13.36
N GLU A 213 17.30 7.54 -13.46
CA GLU A 213 17.22 6.09 -13.68
C GLU A 213 17.32 5.73 -15.17
N LEU A 214 17.08 6.71 -16.05
CA LEU A 214 17.21 6.56 -17.49
C LEU A 214 18.66 6.80 -17.88
N ASN A 215 19.29 5.80 -18.48
CA ASN A 215 20.66 5.89 -18.98
C ASN A 215 20.72 5.28 -20.39
N SER A 216 21.48 5.89 -21.29
CA SER A 216 21.69 5.29 -22.63
C SER A 216 22.31 3.90 -22.50
N GLY A 217 21.83 2.96 -23.32
CA GLY A 217 22.30 1.57 -23.38
C GLY A 217 21.66 0.64 -22.34
N ILE A 218 20.66 1.08 -21.59
CA ILE A 218 19.87 0.20 -20.72
C ILE A 218 18.62 -0.31 -21.43
N ARG A 219 18.21 -1.52 -21.07
CA ARG A 219 16.92 -2.10 -21.42
C ARG A 219 16.06 -2.15 -20.17
N LEU A 220 14.80 -1.74 -20.25
CA LEU A 220 13.86 -1.73 -19.12
C LEU A 220 12.43 -1.88 -19.61
N ASP A 221 11.55 -2.35 -18.74
CA ASP A 221 10.11 -2.31 -18.93
C ASP A 221 9.56 -0.97 -18.44
N ALA A 222 8.80 -0.31 -19.30
CA ALA A 222 8.19 0.99 -19.06
C ALA A 222 6.69 0.96 -19.34
N GLU A 223 5.91 1.71 -18.57
CA GLU A 223 4.52 2.00 -18.90
C GLU A 223 4.45 3.24 -19.78
N LEU A 224 3.90 3.06 -20.98
CA LEU A 224 3.66 4.11 -21.94
C LEU A 224 2.20 4.56 -21.86
N ASN A 225 1.95 5.86 -21.92
CA ASN A 225 0.61 6.42 -22.13
C ASN A 225 0.53 7.07 -23.50
N ARG A 226 -0.51 6.72 -24.26
CA ARG A 226 -0.78 7.32 -25.56
C ARG A 226 -1.84 8.41 -25.41
N ASN A 227 -1.35 9.65 -25.41
CA ASN A 227 -2.17 10.85 -25.33
C ASN A 227 -2.94 11.11 -26.64
N THR A 228 -4.04 11.86 -26.57
CA THR A 228 -4.93 12.11 -27.73
C THR A 228 -4.26 12.92 -28.85
N ASP A 229 -3.16 13.59 -28.55
CA ASP A 229 -2.37 14.39 -29.50
C ASP A 229 -1.30 13.58 -30.26
N GLY A 230 -1.22 12.27 -30.01
CA GLY A 230 -0.29 11.36 -30.69
C GLY A 230 1.15 11.35 -30.13
N MET A 231 1.41 12.16 -29.10
CA MET A 231 2.60 12.06 -28.27
C MET A 231 2.47 10.87 -27.31
N VAL A 232 3.54 10.11 -27.13
CA VAL A 232 3.58 8.99 -26.19
C VAL A 232 4.55 9.29 -25.08
N GLU A 233 4.08 9.09 -23.85
CA GLU A 233 4.76 9.48 -22.63
C GLU A 233 5.12 8.25 -21.80
N ILE A 234 6.32 8.21 -21.24
CA ILE A 234 6.73 7.23 -20.25
C ILE A 234 6.18 7.72 -18.90
N ILE A 235 5.21 7.00 -18.33
CA ILE A 235 4.55 7.39 -17.09
C ILE A 235 5.02 6.58 -15.87
N ALA A 236 5.66 5.43 -16.10
CA ALA A 236 6.30 4.61 -15.08
C ALA A 236 7.42 3.76 -15.67
N ILE A 237 8.38 3.35 -14.84
CA ILE A 237 9.44 2.39 -15.19
C ILE A 237 9.58 1.32 -14.11
N ASP A 238 9.84 0.08 -14.51
CA ASP A 238 10.20 -1.00 -13.59
C ASP A 238 11.73 -1.00 -13.41
N THR A 239 12.20 -0.41 -12.32
CA THR A 239 13.65 -0.34 -12.02
C THR A 239 14.27 -1.72 -11.77
N GLY A 240 13.48 -2.74 -11.40
CA GLY A 240 13.93 -4.11 -11.25
C GLY A 240 14.21 -4.82 -12.58
N SER A 241 13.66 -4.29 -13.67
CA SER A 241 13.86 -4.80 -15.04
C SER A 241 15.07 -4.19 -15.75
N ILE A 242 15.78 -3.25 -15.12
CA ILE A 242 16.90 -2.54 -15.75
C ILE A 242 18.05 -3.52 -16.00
N GLU A 243 18.24 -3.87 -17.27
CA GLU A 243 19.36 -4.64 -17.77
C GLU A 243 20.30 -3.70 -18.53
N SER A 244 21.50 -3.45 -17.98
CA SER A 244 22.53 -2.70 -18.70
C SER A 244 23.15 -3.60 -19.77
N SER A 245 22.98 -3.24 -21.04
CA SER A 245 23.64 -3.91 -22.16
C SER A 245 25.07 -3.42 -22.39
N VAL A 246 25.47 -2.36 -21.67
CA VAL A 246 26.81 -1.79 -21.75
C VAL A 246 27.74 -2.60 -20.85
N PRO A 247 28.81 -3.21 -21.39
CA PRO A 247 29.83 -3.82 -20.54
C PRO A 247 30.36 -2.77 -19.55
N SER A 248 30.15 -3.00 -18.26
CA SER A 248 30.70 -2.16 -17.18
C SER A 248 31.85 -2.86 -16.45
N ALA A 249 32.73 -2.07 -15.83
CA ALA A 249 33.78 -2.55 -14.95
C ALA A 249 34.06 -1.50 -13.86
N THR A 250 34.33 -1.95 -12.64
CA THR A 250 34.72 -1.09 -11.52
C THR A 250 36.23 -1.10 -11.38
N VAL A 251 36.83 0.07 -11.22
CA VAL A 251 38.27 0.24 -10.99
C VAL A 251 38.50 1.37 -9.99
N ASP A 252 39.55 1.25 -9.21
CA ASP A 252 40.04 2.36 -8.39
C ASP A 252 40.72 3.41 -9.29
N GLY A 253 40.60 4.68 -8.91
CA GLY A 253 41.22 5.79 -9.61
C GLY A 253 41.36 7.04 -8.76
N THR A 254 42.14 7.99 -9.27
CA THR A 254 42.35 9.30 -8.68
C THR A 254 41.88 10.36 -9.66
N ILE A 255 41.07 11.30 -9.16
CA ILE A 255 40.61 12.46 -9.92
C ILE A 255 41.78 13.44 -10.00
N ASN A 256 42.24 13.77 -11.20
CA ASN A 256 43.35 14.71 -11.37
C ASN A 256 42.85 16.15 -11.55
N SER A 257 41.72 16.32 -12.24
CA SER A 257 41.07 17.63 -12.45
C SER A 257 39.61 17.47 -12.83
N ILE A 258 38.80 18.47 -12.48
CA ILE A 258 37.38 18.59 -12.84
C ILE A 258 37.21 19.83 -13.71
N ASP A 259 36.61 19.67 -14.89
CA ASP A 259 36.18 20.76 -15.78
C ASP A 259 34.66 20.85 -15.71
N GLU A 260 34.18 21.70 -14.81
CA GLU A 260 32.74 21.93 -14.59
C GLU A 260 32.04 22.55 -15.81
N GLN A 261 32.75 23.34 -16.62
CA GLN A 261 32.14 23.99 -17.79
C GLN A 261 31.82 22.96 -18.87
N ASN A 262 32.71 21.99 -19.07
CA ASN A 262 32.56 20.96 -20.10
C ASN A 262 32.00 19.63 -19.57
N HIS A 263 31.59 19.58 -18.29
CA HIS A 263 31.14 18.35 -17.61
C HIS A 263 32.10 17.19 -17.85
N ALA A 264 33.40 17.44 -17.69
CA ALA A 264 34.44 16.46 -17.94
C ALA A 264 35.39 16.35 -16.75
N MET A 265 35.93 15.16 -16.55
CA MET A 265 36.86 14.87 -15.47
C MET A 265 38.05 14.08 -15.99
N ASN A 266 39.26 14.55 -15.66
CA ASN A 266 40.46 13.80 -15.95
C ASN A 266 40.74 12.83 -14.80
N ILE A 267 40.73 11.53 -15.07
CA ILE A 267 40.90 10.49 -14.05
C ILE A 267 42.07 9.58 -14.41
N SER A 268 42.97 9.37 -13.45
CA SER A 268 43.98 8.30 -13.48
C SER A 268 43.38 7.04 -12.88
N ARG A 269 43.06 6.04 -13.72
CA ARG A 269 42.48 4.77 -13.27
C ARG A 269 43.47 3.61 -13.28
N GLY A 270 43.23 2.64 -12.41
CA GLY A 270 43.89 1.34 -12.41
C GLY A 270 43.59 0.50 -13.65
N ALA A 271 44.18 -0.69 -13.72
CA ALA A 271 43.94 -1.64 -14.81
C ALA A 271 42.49 -2.18 -14.77
N ILE A 272 41.89 -2.36 -15.95
CA ILE A 272 40.59 -3.03 -16.08
C ILE A 272 40.88 -4.48 -16.49
N GLU A 273 41.06 -5.35 -15.50
CA GLU A 273 41.40 -6.77 -15.71
C GLU A 273 40.36 -7.48 -16.57
N LYS A 274 39.07 -7.18 -16.36
CA LYS A 274 37.93 -7.71 -17.13
C LYS A 274 38.09 -7.53 -18.64
N TRP A 275 38.81 -6.49 -19.08
CA TRP A 275 38.98 -6.14 -20.49
C TRP A 275 40.45 -6.15 -20.95
N GLY A 276 41.38 -6.64 -20.13
CA GLY A 276 42.81 -6.66 -20.46
C GLY A 276 43.42 -5.28 -20.74
N ARG A 277 42.84 -4.20 -20.18
CA ARG A 277 43.33 -2.84 -20.38
C ARG A 277 44.23 -2.44 -19.21
N GLY A 278 45.45 -1.98 -19.51
CA GLY A 278 46.36 -1.43 -18.52
C GLY A 278 45.84 -0.16 -17.83
N PRO A 279 46.52 0.31 -16.78
CA PRO A 279 46.22 1.60 -16.15
C PRO A 279 46.38 2.73 -17.16
N ALA A 280 45.56 3.77 -17.03
CA ALA A 280 45.55 4.89 -17.96
C ALA A 280 44.96 6.15 -17.34
N THR A 281 45.39 7.30 -17.86
CA THR A 281 44.84 8.62 -17.52
C THR A 281 44.10 9.16 -18.74
N MET A 282 42.85 9.56 -18.57
CA MET A 282 42.01 10.07 -19.65
C MET A 282 40.85 10.91 -19.12
N ASP A 283 40.20 11.63 -20.03
CA ASP A 283 39.01 12.41 -19.74
C ASP A 283 37.76 11.54 -19.81
N PHE A 284 36.88 11.72 -18.84
CA PHE A 284 35.57 11.08 -18.73
C PHE A 284 34.50 12.17 -18.74
N THR A 285 33.45 11.98 -19.52
CA THR A 285 32.26 12.82 -19.45
C THR A 285 31.46 12.47 -18.20
N LEU A 286 31.13 13.47 -17.41
CA LEU A 286 30.28 13.36 -16.25
C LEU A 286 28.82 13.40 -16.69
N SER A 287 27.99 12.57 -16.05
CA SER A 287 26.55 12.71 -16.22
C SER A 287 26.04 13.95 -15.48
N SER A 288 25.00 14.58 -15.99
CA SER A 288 24.43 15.84 -15.47
C SER A 288 23.88 15.75 -14.04
N HIS A 289 23.68 14.54 -13.51
CA HIS A 289 23.18 14.30 -12.15
C HIS A 289 24.28 14.00 -11.11
N ILE A 290 25.55 13.98 -11.50
CA ILE A 290 26.66 13.78 -10.57
C ILE A 290 27.05 15.13 -9.98
N ASP A 291 26.75 15.33 -8.69
CA ASP A 291 27.19 16.52 -7.95
C ASP A 291 28.66 16.38 -7.54
N THR A 292 29.50 17.23 -8.12
CA THR A 292 30.95 17.27 -7.85
C THR A 292 31.35 18.39 -6.90
N THR A 293 30.38 19.10 -6.29
CA THR A 293 30.63 20.32 -5.49
C THR A 293 31.60 20.07 -4.32
N ASP A 294 31.56 18.86 -3.74
CA ASP A 294 32.41 18.48 -2.60
C ASP A 294 33.67 17.70 -2.99
N TRP A 295 33.94 17.51 -4.29
CA TRP A 295 35.04 16.67 -4.76
C TRP A 295 36.30 17.53 -4.93
N GLN A 296 37.33 17.23 -4.13
CA GLN A 296 38.65 17.86 -4.28
C GLN A 296 39.60 16.88 -4.98
N PRO A 297 40.38 17.33 -5.99
CA PRO A 297 41.44 16.52 -6.60
C PRO A 297 42.58 16.21 -5.61
#